data_AF-N1WFQ3-F1
#
_entry.id   AF-N1WFQ3-F1
#
_cell.length_a   1.000
_cell.length_b   1.000
_cell.length_c   1.000
_cell.angle_alpha   90.00
_cell.angle_beta   90.00
_cell.angle_gamma   90.00
#
_symmetry.space_group_name_H-M   'P 1'
#
loop_
_entity.id
_entity.type
_entity.pdbx_description
1 polymer ?
#
loop_
_entity_poly.entity_id
_entity_poly.type
_entity_poly.pdbx_seq_one_letter_code
_entity_poly.pdbx_strand_id
1 'polypeptide(L)' 'MSDGLLIPPGIWSTQQYLNINSVLLVLCDRGYEAEDYIRNYDKFLEWVKNQK' A
#
# COMPACT_ATOMS: atom_id res chain seq x y z
N MET A 1 -4.21 11.95 -19.95
CA MET A 1 -3.99 10.77 -19.09
C MET A 1 -4.56 11.11 -17.73
N SER A 2 -5.54 10.34 -17.27
CA SER A 2 -6.24 10.51 -16.00
C SER A 2 -6.40 9.15 -15.33
N ASP A 3 -5.36 8.32 -15.40
CA ASP A 3 -5.38 6.96 -14.89
C ASP A 3 -5.02 6.97 -13.40
N GLY A 4 -5.72 6.14 -12.63
CA GLY A 4 -5.48 5.92 -11.20
C GLY A 4 -5.36 4.42 -10.91
N LEU A 5 -4.64 4.07 -9.85
CA LEU A 5 -4.49 2.70 -9.37
C LEU A 5 -5.23 2.53 -8.05
N LEU A 6 -6.26 1.68 -8.03
CA LEU A 6 -6.92 1.27 -6.79
C LEU A 6 -6.13 0.13 -6.14
N ILE A 7 -5.77 0.28 -4.87
CA ILE A 7 -5.13 -0.76 -4.07
C ILE A 7 -6.10 -1.13 -2.92
N PRO A 8 -6.83 -2.25 -3.02
CA PRO A 8 -7.65 -2.75 -1.91
C PRO A 8 -6.82 -3.12 -0.66
N PRO A 9 -7.47 -3.21 0.52
CA PRO A 9 -6.84 -3.74 1.73
C PRO A 9 -6.25 -5.14 1.52
N GLY A 10 -5.14 -5.44 2.21
CA GLY A 10 -4.48 -6.74 2.13
C GLY A 10 -3.52 -6.91 0.95
N ILE A 11 -3.26 -5.86 0.17
CA ILE A 11 -2.22 -5.85 -0.86
C ILE A 11 -0.96 -5.20 -0.31
N TRP A 12 0.14 -5.95 -0.30
CA TRP A 12 1.47 -5.38 -0.11
C TRP A 12 1.89 -4.62 -1.37
N SER A 13 2.32 -3.36 -1.21
CA SER A 13 2.73 -2.53 -2.34
C SER A 13 3.99 -1.73 -2.02
N THR A 14 4.77 -1.42 -3.06
CA THR A 14 5.93 -0.53 -3.00
C THR A 14 5.88 0.43 -4.19
N GLN A 15 6.43 1.63 -4.02
CA GLN A 15 6.53 2.63 -5.08
C GLN A 15 8.00 2.95 -5.34
N GLN A 16 8.42 2.84 -6.60
CA GLN A 16 9.76 3.21 -7.03
C GLN A 16 9.67 4.40 -8.00
N TYR A 17 10.31 5.51 -7.67
CA TYR A 17 10.34 6.71 -8.50
C TYR A 17 11.57 6.68 -9.42
N LEU A 18 11.33 6.43 -10.71
CA LEU A 18 12.40 6.29 -11.71
C LEU A 18 12.82 7.62 -12.34
N ASN A 19 11.93 8.61 -12.33
CA ASN A 19 12.14 9.91 -12.99
C ASN A 19 12.29 11.03 -11.96
N ILE A 20 13.14 12.00 -12.26
CA ILE A 20 13.25 13.25 -11.49
C ILE A 20 11.92 14.04 -11.54
N ASN A 21 11.58 14.71 -10.45
CA ASN A 21 10.34 15.49 -10.29
C ASN A 21 9.04 14.66 -10.39
N SER A 22 9.08 13.37 -10.07
CA SER A 22 7.87 12.55 -9.93
C SER A 22 7.01 13.03 -8.75
N VAL A 23 5.69 13.14 -8.95
CA VAL A 23 4.71 13.47 -7.91
C VAL A 23 3.66 12.36 -7.85
N LEU A 24 3.36 11.87 -6.64
CA LEU A 24 2.31 10.89 -6.37
C LEU A 24 1.21 11.52 -5.51
N LEU A 25 -0.03 11.43 -5.96
CA LEU A 25 -1.21 11.72 -5.16
C LEU A 25 -1.79 10.40 -4.65
N VAL A 26 -2.03 10.33 -3.34
CA VAL A 26 -2.71 9.19 -2.70
C VAL A 26 -3.99 9.69 -2.05
N LEU A 27 -5.10 9.00 -2.32
CA LEU A 27 -6.39 9.22 -1.69
C LEU A 27 -6.71 8.00 -0.84
N CYS A 28 -7.01 8.22 0.45
CA CYS A 28 -7.40 7.17 1.39
C CYS A 28 -8.86 7.38 1.83
N ASP A 29 -9.58 6.30 2.04
CA ASP A 29 -10.95 6.29 2.57
C ASP A 29 -10.99 6.41 4.11
N ARG A 30 -9.85 6.19 4.78
CA ARG A 30 -9.66 6.30 6.23
C ARG A 30 -8.59 7.32 6.60
N GLY A 31 -8.67 7.80 7.85
CA GLY A 31 -7.60 8.58 8.45
C GLY A 31 -6.34 7.75 8.69
N TYR A 32 -5.22 8.41 8.96
CA TYR A 32 -3.98 7.73 9.30
C TYR A 32 -4.08 7.07 10.68
N GLU A 33 -3.78 5.77 10.73
CA GLU A 33 -3.71 4.94 11.94
C GLU A 33 -2.42 4.10 11.85
N ALA A 34 -1.46 4.31 12.76
CA ALA A 34 -0.13 3.70 12.64
C ALA A 34 -0.18 2.17 12.76
N GLU A 35 -1.15 1.68 13.53
CA GLU A 35 -1.40 0.29 13.88
C GLU A 35 -2.00 -0.51 12.70
N ASP A 36 -2.56 0.15 11.69
CA ASP A 36 -3.16 -0.47 10.50
C ASP A 36 -2.10 -1.02 9.52
N TYR A 37 -0.83 -0.62 9.69
CA TYR A 37 0.27 -0.98 8.78
C TYR A 37 1.00 -2.27 9.17
N ILE A 38 1.02 -3.26 8.28
CA ILE A 38 1.96 -4.39 8.36
C ILE A 38 3.28 -3.98 7.67
N ARG A 39 4.31 -3.66 8.46
CA ARG A 39 5.60 -3.11 7.94
C ARG A 39 6.68 -4.16 7.68
N ASN A 40 6.50 -5.39 8.15
CA ASN A 40 7.44 -6.49 7.95
C ASN A 40 6.82 -7.50 6.97
N TYR A 41 7.56 -7.86 5.93
CA TYR A 41 7.03 -8.69 4.85
C TYR A 41 6.75 -10.13 5.30
N ASP A 42 7.57 -10.70 6.19
CA ASP A 42 7.32 -12.03 6.74
C ASP A 42 6.02 -12.06 7.56
N LYS A 43 5.77 -11.02 8.37
CA LYS A 43 4.49 -10.83 9.08
C LYS A 43 3.31 -10.68 8.12
N PHE A 44 3.50 -10.02 6.98
CA PHE A 44 2.47 -9.94 5.94
C PHE A 44 2.17 -11.32 5.35
N LEU A 45 3.21 -12.11 5.03
CA LEU A 45 3.02 -13.48 4.54
C LEU A 45 2.32 -14.39 5.56
N GLU A 46 2.64 -14.25 6.84
CA GLU A 46 1.92 -14.92 7.93
C GLU A 46 0.45 -14.49 8.01
N TRP A 47 0.19 -13.18 7.95
CA TRP A 47 -1.17 -12.63 7.93
C TRP A 47 -2.00 -13.16 6.76
N VAL A 48 -1.44 -13.17 5.53
CA VAL A 48 -2.11 -13.73 4.34
C VAL A 48 -2.44 -15.21 4.52
N LYS A 49 -1.56 -16.00 5.13
CA LYS A 49 -1.82 -17.43 5.41
C LYS A 49 -2.98 -17.62 6.39
N ASN A 50 -3.09 -16.74 7.38
CA ASN A 50 -4.09 -16.80 8.45
C ASN A 50 -5.46 -16.20 8.05
N GLN A 51 -5.57 -15.57 6.88
CA GLN A 51 -6.81 -15.01 6.33
C GLN A 51 -7.71 -16.06 5.65
N LYS A 52 -7.35 -17.35 5.70
CA LYS A 52 -8.15 -18.46 5.16
C LYS A 52 -9.24 -18.92 6.13
#